data_AF-A0A328PTU8-F1
#
_entry.id   AF-A0A328PTU8-F1
#
_cell.length_a   1.000
_cell.length_b   1.000
_cell.length_c   1.000
_cell.angle_alpha   90.00
_cell.angle_beta   90.00
_cell.angle_gamma   90.00
#
_symmetry.space_group_name_H-M   'P 1'
#
loop_
_entity.id
_entity.type
_entity.pdbx_description
1 polymer ?
#
loop_
_entity_poly.entity_id
_entity_poly.type
_entity_poly.pdbx_seq_one_letter_code
_entity_poly.pdbx_strand_id
1 'polypeptide(L)' 'MFAFINTLFVIAIVIFIISTVFLWRSTKKIRYGSKSTDEDVKKMDKKGLIGLLLSIGIFVLSYLLSLLV' A
#
# COMPACT_ATOMS: atom_id res chain seq x y z
N MET A 1 18.45 -2.45 17.50
CA MET A 1 18.22 -1.57 16.33
C MET A 1 17.75 -2.37 15.10
N PHE A 2 18.43 -3.44 14.71
CA PHE A 2 17.98 -4.36 13.62
C PHE A 2 16.55 -4.89 13.78
N ALA A 3 16.15 -5.34 14.98
CA ALA A 3 14.79 -5.84 15.22
C ALA A 3 13.69 -4.77 14.98
N PHE A 4 14.00 -3.50 15.25
CA PHE A 4 13.08 -2.38 15.02
C PHE A 4 12.92 -2.09 13.51
N ILE A 5 14.04 -2.06 12.77
CA ILE A 5 14.05 -1.89 11.31
C ILE A 5 13.30 -3.04 10.62
N ASN A 6 13.55 -4.29 11.03
CA ASN A 6 12.84 -5.44 10.48
C ASN A 6 11.34 -5.40 10.76
N THR A 7 10.93 -4.96 11.96
CA THR A 7 9.50 -4.80 12.29
C THR A 7 8.84 -3.75 11.40
N LEU A 8 9.48 -2.58 11.21
CA LEU A 8 9.01 -1.54 10.29
C LEU A 8 8.88 -2.07 8.85
N PHE A 9 9.86 -2.85 8.41
CA PHE A 9 9.87 -3.44 7.07
C PHE A 9 8.71 -4.43 6.87
N VAL A 10 8.44 -5.29 7.87
CA VAL A 10 7.31 -6.24 7.84
C VAL A 10 5.98 -5.48 7.81
N ILE A 11 5.82 -4.43 8.61
CA ILE A 11 4.61 -3.59 8.60
C ILE A 11 4.41 -2.96 7.21
N ALA A 12 5.48 -2.44 6.60
CA ALA A 12 5.42 -1.87 5.27
C ALA A 12 5.00 -2.89 4.21
N ILE A 13 5.50 -4.14 4.28
CA ILE A 13 5.08 -5.23 3.39
C ILE A 13 3.57 -5.50 3.55
N VAL A 14 3.07 -5.59 4.78
CA VAL A 14 1.63 -5.83 5.02
C VAL A 14 0.79 -4.71 4.41
N ILE A 15 1.16 -3.45 4.63
CA ILE A 15 0.47 -2.29 4.05
C ILE A 15 0.53 -2.32 2.52
N PHE A 16 1.68 -2.68 1.94
CA PHE A 16 1.86 -2.79 0.50
C PHE A 16 0.94 -3.85 -0.12
N ILE A 17 0.84 -5.03 0.50
CA ILE A 17 -0.05 -6.11 0.05
C ILE A 17 -1.51 -5.65 0.10
N ILE A 18 -1.94 -5.05 1.21
CA ILE A 18 -3.31 -4.54 1.38
C ILE A 18 -3.63 -3.49 0.30
N SER A 19 -2.71 -2.56 0.07
CA SER A 19 -2.86 -1.48 -0.92
C SER A 19 -2.99 -2.05 -2.34
N THR A 20 -2.13 -3.02 -2.68
CA THR A 20 -2.17 -3.71 -3.97
C THR A 20 -3.48 -4.46 -4.18
N VAL A 21 -4.00 -5.13 -3.14
CA VAL A 21 -5.30 -5.80 -3.19
C VAL A 21 -6.44 -4.80 -3.40
N PHE A 22 -6.40 -3.63 -2.77
CA PHE A 22 -7.39 -2.57 -3.00
C PHE A 22 -7.39 -2.08 -4.45
N LEU A 23 -6.21 -1.79 -5.00
CA LEU A 23 -6.07 -1.39 -6.39
C LEU A 23 -6.53 -2.49 -7.34
N TRP A 24 -6.13 -3.73 -7.10
CA TRP A 24 -6.56 -4.88 -7.92
C TRP A 24 -8.09 -5.02 -7.93
N ARG A 25 -8.73 -4.92 -6.76
CA ARG A 25 -10.20 -4.98 -6.65
C ARG A 25 -10.86 -3.82 -7.38
N SER A 26 -10.28 -2.62 -7.32
CA SER A 26 -10.77 -1.45 -8.04
C SER A 26 -10.69 -1.64 -9.55
N THR A 27 -9.53 -2.06 -10.08
CA THR A 27 -9.35 -2.38 -11.50
C THR A 27 -10.31 -3.47 -11.97
N LYS A 28 -10.56 -4.49 -11.12
CA LYS A 28 -11.53 -5.54 -11.41
C LYS A 28 -12.95 -4.95 -11.52
N LYS A 29 -13.36 -4.04 -10.63
CA LYS A 29 -14.67 -3.39 -10.73
C LYS A 29 -14.83 -2.59 -12.02
N ILE A 30 -13.79 -1.86 -12.43
CA ILE A 30 -13.79 -1.11 -13.71
C ILE A 30 -13.90 -2.08 -14.90
N ARG A 31 -13.06 -3.12 -14.94
CA ARG A 31 -12.97 -4.03 -16.09
C ARG A 31 -14.23 -4.87 -16.32
N TYR A 32 -14.90 -5.27 -15.24
CA TYR A 32 -16.11 -6.11 -15.32
C TYR A 32 -17.42 -5.30 -15.31
N GLY A 33 -17.36 -3.97 -15.43
CA GLY A 33 -18.56 -3.14 -15.51
C GLY A 33 -19.46 -3.28 -14.28
N SER A 34 -18.86 -3.39 -13.10
CA SER A 34 -19.58 -3.49 -11.83
C SER A 34 -20.55 -2.30 -11.69
N LYS A 35 -21.81 -2.54 -11.33
CA LYS A 35 -22.84 -1.51 -11.01
C LYS A 35 -22.46 -0.57 -9.84
N SER A 36 -21.24 -0.68 -9.32
CA SER A 36 -20.67 0.27 -8.37
C SER A 36 -20.60 1.65 -8.99
N THR A 37 -21.04 2.66 -8.24
CA THR A 37 -20.89 4.06 -8.63
C THR A 37 -19.41 4.39 -8.86
N ASP A 38 -19.13 5.25 -9.84
CA ASP A 38 -17.76 5.73 -10.14
C ASP A 38 -17.06 6.30 -8.88
N GLU A 39 -17.84 6.85 -7.95
CA GLU A 39 -17.33 7.36 -6.68
C GLU A 39 -16.72 6.27 -5.78
N ASP A 40 -17.30 5.06 -5.76
CA ASP A 40 -16.81 3.97 -4.92
C ASP A 40 -15.46 3.45 -5.43
N VAL A 41 -15.32 3.37 -6.75
CA VAL A 41 -14.06 3.00 -7.42
C VAL A 41 -12.98 4.04 -7.10
N LYS A 42 -13.28 5.33 -7.28
CA LYS A 42 -12.35 6.43 -6.95
C LYS A 42 -11.93 6.42 -5.48
N LYS A 43 -12.84 6.12 -4.54
CA LYS A 43 -12.52 5.98 -3.11
C LYS A 43 -11.59 4.81 -2.85
N MET A 44 -11.80 3.66 -3.50
CA MET A 44 -10.91 2.50 -3.38
C MET A 44 -9.53 2.79 -3.95
N ASP A 45 -9.44 3.42 -5.11
CA ASP A 45 -8.16 3.83 -5.72
C ASP A 45 -7.40 4.79 -4.83
N LYS A 46 -8.08 5.81 -4.29
CA LYS A 46 -7.45 6.77 -3.39
C LYS A 46 -6.88 6.09 -2.14
N LYS A 47 -7.63 5.16 -1.53
CA LYS A 47 -7.15 4.38 -0.38
C LYS A 47 -5.95 3.50 -0.74
N GLY A 48 -6.03 2.81 -1.87
CA GLY A 48 -4.93 1.97 -2.38
C GLY A 48 -3.67 2.79 -2.63
N LEU A 49 -3.77 3.92 -3.33
CA LEU A 49 -2.65 4.81 -3.62
C LEU A 49 -2.02 5.42 -2.36
N ILE A 50 -2.84 5.88 -1.41
CA ILE A 50 -2.32 6.43 -0.14
C ILE A 50 -1.56 5.36 0.64
N GLY A 51 -2.11 4.15 0.75
CA GLY A 51 -1.43 3.04 1.42
C GLY A 51 -0.12 2.65 0.72
N LEU A 52 -0.10 2.68 -0.62
CA LEU A 52 1.10 2.41 -1.40
C LEU A 52 2.19 3.46 -1.14
N LEU A 53 1.83 4.74 -1.18
CA LEU A 53 2.72 5.86 -0.84
C LEU A 53 3.29 5.72 0.58
N LEU A 54 2.45 5.39 1.56
CA LEU A 54 2.89 5.14 2.94
C LEU A 54 3.87 3.98 3.01
N SER A 55 3.58 2.86 2.34
CA SER A 55 4.46 1.69 2.33
C SER A 55 5.83 2.00 1.73
N ILE A 56 5.87 2.74 0.61
CA ILE A 56 7.10 3.20 -0.03
C ILE A 56 7.87 4.11 0.92
N GLY A 57 7.20 5.05 1.57
CA GLY A 57 7.83 5.94 2.56
C GLY A 57 8.49 5.17 3.70
N ILE A 58 7.81 4.15 4.24
CA ILE A 58 8.37 3.30 5.30
C ILE A 58 9.53 2.44 4.78
N PHE A 59 9.47 1.93 3.55
CA PHE A 59 10.58 1.20 2.94
C PHE A 59 11.83 2.07 2.80
N VAL A 60 11.68 3.28 2.28
CA VAL A 60 12.79 4.24 2.15
C VAL A 60 13.37 4.57 3.52
N LEU A 61 12.52 4.86 4.51
CA LEU A 61 12.98 5.13 5.88
C LEU A 61 13.69 3.92 6.51
N SER A 62 13.16 2.72 6.32
CA SER A 62 13.77 1.49 6.85
C SER A 62 15.14 1.24 6.22
N TYR A 63 15.28 1.49 4.92
CA TYR A 63 16.55 1.38 4.21
C TYR A 63 17.56 2.43 4.70
N LEU A 64 17.17 3.69 4.82
CA LEU A 64 18.04 4.74 5.36
C LEU A 64 18.49 4.44 6.79
N LEU A 65 17.58 3.94 7.63
CA LEU A 65 17.92 3.50 8.98
C LEU A 65 18.87 2.31 8.98
N SER A 66 18.75 1.37 8.03
CA SER A 66 19.68 0.23 7.95
C SER A 66 21.06 0.60 7.46
N LEU A 67 21.25 1.77 6.83
CA LEU A 67 22.58 2.27 6.46
C LEU A 67 23.32 2.89 7.65
N LEU A 68 22.59 3.32 8.68
CA LEU A 68 23.14 3.93 9.89
C LEU A 68 23.53 2.91 10.98
N VAL A 69 23.21 1.62 10.77
CA VAL A 69 23.28 0.53 11.75
C VAL A 69 24.06 -0.64 11.20
#